data_AF-A8N9I9-F1
#
_entry.id   AF-A8N9I9-F1
#
_cell.length_a   1.000
_cell.length_b   1.000
_cell.length_c   1.000
_cell.angle_alpha   90.00
_cell.angle_beta   90.00
_cell.angle_gamma   90.00
#
_symmetry.space_group_name_H-M   'P 1'
#
loop_
_entity.id
_entity.type
_entity.pdbx_description
1 polymer ?
#
loop_
_entity_poly.entity_id
_entity_poly.type
_entity_poly.pdbx_seq_one_letter_code
_entity_poly.pdbx_strand_id
1 'polypeptide(L)'
;MAPPSVDAIDVQEGYPSTDLIRILLANLKNDTKGYSRYTKSSTAILVKSNETYDGIIDLIKQVHGFETIDASSWEAFERSADGITALEDFLLSLLLEGHDKPAVPEGANIAELITFAETWVAQRAKVVEAADRLEKIASKSRLVKETATFKKAILQAQKEDDVDTISAVVTQISANTFSDDDLVLEESEKNDEKYVTFVKESIADFSAKVTSLPESCTEAVIGKVVSGVMLLSVPFLVAQMDNVNAKTDAHVKSSKIWKAAKDFAEYLKESLDSSKLDEDPLKEKWEAFKKLLLDIVAPGPLTAQLLTLMRLVAQVRRPFYGRSVALVKMWHAINTEKLQNVDDKKERGAVIKSLKATKAALSKAAKEITSFDEGLTQQAQSVGVEYDGLLDDVTALVAKYASDKTDTKAVYQTAKEVDEGHLKRFREKVKKVAP
;
A
#
# COMPACT_ATOMS: atom_id res chain seq x y z
N MET A 1 -13.56 -21.43 16.47
CA MET A 1 -13.33 -22.41 15.40
C MET A 1 -11.87 -22.34 15.03
N ALA A 2 -11.19 -23.45 14.74
CA ALA A 2 -9.83 -23.39 14.22
C ALA A 2 -9.84 -22.72 12.83
N PRO A 3 -8.84 -21.89 12.48
CA PRO A 3 -8.76 -21.32 11.14
C PRO A 3 -8.62 -22.45 10.11
N PRO A 4 -9.24 -22.31 8.92
CA PRO A 4 -9.12 -23.32 7.89
C PRO A 4 -7.67 -23.39 7.39
N SER A 5 -7.15 -24.60 7.21
CA SER A 5 -5.82 -24.84 6.63
C SER A 5 -5.88 -24.81 5.10
N VAL A 6 -4.90 -24.17 4.45
CA VAL A 6 -4.72 -24.22 2.98
C VAL A 6 -4.58 -25.65 2.48
N ASP A 7 -4.00 -26.53 3.29
CA ASP A 7 -3.81 -27.95 2.93
C ASP A 7 -5.13 -28.74 2.94
N ALA A 8 -6.20 -28.21 3.54
CA ALA A 8 -7.53 -28.81 3.52
C ALA A 8 -8.32 -28.54 2.22
N ILE A 9 -7.79 -27.73 1.29
CA ILE A 9 -8.42 -27.49 -0.01
C ILE A 9 -8.11 -28.67 -0.94
N ASP A 10 -9.02 -29.63 -1.04
CA ASP A 10 -8.99 -30.70 -2.03
C ASP A 10 -9.90 -30.33 -3.20
N VAL A 11 -9.31 -29.93 -4.33
CA VAL A 11 -10.09 -29.46 -5.48
C VAL A 11 -10.58 -30.67 -6.26
N GLN A 12 -11.88 -30.97 -6.17
CA GLN A 12 -12.49 -32.13 -6.83
C GLN A 12 -12.22 -32.14 -8.35
N GLU A 13 -11.98 -33.34 -8.89
CA GLU A 13 -11.97 -33.57 -10.34
C GLU A 13 -13.32 -33.18 -10.94
N GLY A 14 -13.29 -32.20 -11.86
CA GLY A 14 -14.47 -31.56 -12.39
C GLY A 14 -14.82 -32.00 -13.81
N TYR A 15 -15.74 -31.26 -14.41
CA TYR A 15 -16.10 -31.41 -15.82
C TYR A 15 -15.20 -30.53 -16.69
N PRO A 16 -15.07 -30.80 -18.01
CA PRO A 16 -14.24 -29.96 -18.89
C PRO A 16 -14.62 -28.47 -18.88
N SER A 17 -15.89 -28.15 -18.64
CA SER A 17 -16.38 -26.77 -18.53
C SER A 17 -15.93 -26.05 -17.26
N THR A 18 -15.31 -26.74 -16.31
CA THR A 18 -14.88 -26.18 -15.02
C THR A 18 -13.35 -26.27 -14.82
N ASP A 19 -12.60 -26.69 -15.84
CA ASP A 19 -11.16 -26.88 -15.76
C ASP A 19 -10.41 -25.58 -15.42
N LEU A 20 -10.86 -24.44 -15.95
CA LEU A 20 -10.24 -23.15 -15.65
C LEU A 20 -10.35 -22.80 -14.16
N ILE A 21 -11.54 -22.97 -13.58
CA ILE A 21 -11.76 -22.76 -12.13
C ILE A 21 -10.80 -23.63 -11.31
N ARG A 22 -10.71 -24.92 -11.66
CA ARG A 22 -9.82 -25.87 -10.97
C ARG A 22 -8.35 -25.44 -11.04
N ILE A 23 -7.88 -25.02 -12.22
CA ILE A 23 -6.50 -24.53 -12.42
C ILE A 23 -6.26 -23.26 -11.61
N LEU A 24 -7.21 -22.31 -11.62
CA LEU A 24 -7.10 -21.07 -10.86
C LEU A 24 -7.05 -21.31 -9.36
N LEU A 25 -7.92 -22.17 -8.82
CA LEU A 25 -7.90 -22.55 -7.40
C LEU A 25 -6.57 -23.21 -7.01
N ALA A 26 -6.04 -24.11 -7.84
CA ALA A 26 -4.75 -24.74 -7.59
C ALA A 26 -3.57 -23.75 -7.62
N ASN A 27 -3.58 -22.79 -8.55
CA ASN A 27 -2.56 -21.74 -8.62
C ASN A 27 -2.63 -20.81 -7.41
N LEU A 28 -3.81 -20.30 -7.07
CA LEU A 28 -3.99 -19.41 -5.92
C LEU A 28 -3.66 -20.12 -4.59
N LYS A 29 -3.95 -21.42 -4.48
CA LYS A 29 -3.51 -22.25 -3.33
C LYS A 29 -1.99 -22.28 -3.19
N ASN A 30 -1.25 -22.28 -4.30
CA ASN A 30 0.22 -22.22 -4.25
C ASN A 30 0.71 -20.81 -3.91
N ASP A 31 0.10 -19.78 -4.51
CA ASP A 31 0.48 -18.38 -4.27
C ASP A 31 0.29 -17.98 -2.81
N THR A 32 -0.84 -18.38 -2.21
CA THR A 32 -1.17 -18.06 -0.80
C THR A 32 -0.16 -18.61 0.22
N LYS A 33 0.64 -19.63 -0.12
CA LYS A 33 1.72 -20.12 0.75
C LYS A 33 2.85 -19.10 0.92
N GLY A 34 3.02 -18.20 -0.04
CA GLY A 34 4.02 -17.13 0.00
C GLY A 34 3.52 -15.84 0.66
N TYR A 35 2.27 -15.79 1.11
CA TYR A 35 1.68 -14.57 1.63
C TYR A 35 2.19 -14.29 3.04
N SER A 36 2.79 -13.13 3.23
CA SER A 36 3.21 -12.61 4.53
C SER A 36 2.13 -11.76 5.21
N ARG A 37 1.07 -11.41 4.48
CA ARG A 37 -0.07 -10.62 4.96
C ARG A 37 -1.37 -11.21 4.44
N TYR A 38 -2.46 -11.03 5.20
CA TYR A 38 -3.81 -11.49 4.87
C TYR A 38 -3.88 -13.01 4.65
N THR A 39 -3.00 -13.78 5.30
CA THR A 39 -2.86 -15.21 5.06
C THR A 39 -4.15 -15.96 5.40
N LYS A 40 -4.78 -15.64 6.53
CA LYS A 40 -6.00 -16.34 6.99
C LYS A 40 -7.21 -15.94 6.15
N SER A 41 -7.39 -14.65 5.89
CA SER A 41 -8.49 -14.15 5.04
C SER A 41 -8.38 -14.64 3.59
N SER A 42 -7.17 -14.66 3.02
CA SER A 42 -6.92 -15.27 1.70
C SER A 42 -7.28 -16.75 1.68
N THR A 43 -6.87 -17.49 2.71
CA THR A 43 -7.20 -18.91 2.86
C THR A 43 -8.71 -19.12 2.97
N ALA A 44 -9.40 -18.30 3.76
CA ALA A 44 -10.85 -18.37 3.89
C ALA A 44 -11.56 -18.07 2.55
N ILE A 45 -11.10 -17.08 1.79
CA ILE A 45 -11.61 -16.79 0.44
C ILE A 45 -11.44 -18.01 -0.46
N LEU A 46 -10.28 -18.67 -0.45
CA LEU A 46 -10.03 -19.85 -1.28
C LEU A 46 -10.91 -21.03 -0.88
N VAL A 47 -11.06 -21.30 0.41
CA VAL A 47 -11.95 -22.36 0.91
C VAL A 47 -13.39 -22.11 0.47
N LYS A 48 -13.88 -20.88 0.61
CA LYS A 48 -15.23 -20.51 0.18
C LYS A 48 -15.39 -20.53 -1.34
N SER A 49 -14.32 -20.24 -2.09
CA SER A 49 -14.31 -20.39 -3.55
C SER A 49 -14.38 -21.86 -3.95
N ASN A 50 -13.69 -22.76 -3.23
CA ASN A 50 -13.77 -24.20 -3.45
C ASN A 50 -15.17 -24.74 -3.14
N GLU A 51 -15.78 -24.33 -2.03
CA GLU A 51 -17.18 -24.69 -1.71
C GLU A 51 -18.16 -24.24 -2.81
N THR A 52 -17.91 -23.09 -3.44
CA THR A 52 -18.70 -22.59 -4.57
C THR A 52 -18.49 -23.46 -5.81
N TYR A 53 -17.25 -23.87 -6.08
CA TYR A 53 -16.91 -24.80 -7.16
C TYR A 53 -17.58 -26.17 -6.95
N ASP A 54 -17.55 -26.73 -5.74
CA ASP A 54 -18.20 -28.00 -5.43
C ASP A 54 -19.72 -27.92 -5.68
N GLY A 55 -20.35 -26.80 -5.33
CA GLY A 55 -21.75 -26.52 -5.65
C GLY A 55 -22.06 -26.48 -7.15
N ILE A 56 -21.15 -25.96 -7.97
CA ILE A 56 -21.26 -26.00 -9.44
C ILE A 56 -21.19 -27.45 -9.94
N ILE A 57 -20.22 -28.21 -9.45
CA ILE A 57 -20.04 -29.62 -9.83
C ILE A 57 -21.29 -30.43 -9.50
N ASP A 58 -21.90 -30.21 -8.34
CA ASP A 58 -23.13 -30.90 -7.94
C ASP A 58 -24.34 -30.54 -8.82
N LEU A 59 -24.45 -29.28 -9.27
CA LEU A 59 -25.47 -28.90 -10.26
C LEU A 59 -25.25 -29.59 -11.62
N ILE A 60 -24.00 -29.69 -12.09
CA ILE A 60 -23.71 -30.39 -13.36
C ILE A 60 -24.03 -31.89 -13.23
N LYS A 61 -23.68 -32.53 -12.11
CA LYS A 61 -24.08 -33.91 -11.80
C LYS A 61 -25.61 -34.05 -11.82
N GLN A 62 -26.33 -33.09 -11.24
CA GLN A 62 -27.79 -33.09 -11.24
C GLN A 62 -28.34 -32.99 -12.68
N VAL A 63 -27.78 -32.10 -13.51
CA VAL A 63 -28.14 -31.96 -14.93
C VAL A 63 -27.96 -33.29 -15.69
N HIS A 64 -26.83 -33.98 -15.49
CA HIS A 64 -26.58 -35.29 -16.09
C HIS A 64 -27.51 -36.40 -15.57
N GLY A 65 -28.01 -36.26 -14.35
CA GLY A 65 -28.91 -37.23 -13.70
C GLY A 65 -30.38 -37.11 -14.13
N PHE A 66 -30.78 -36.04 -14.81
CA PHE A 66 -32.15 -35.91 -15.30
C PHE A 66 -32.39 -36.75 -16.55
N GLU A 67 -33.48 -37.51 -16.56
CA GLU A 67 -33.89 -38.35 -17.70
C GLU A 67 -34.73 -37.56 -18.74
N THR A 68 -35.29 -36.41 -18.35
CA THR A 68 -36.18 -35.58 -19.18
C THR A 68 -35.86 -34.10 -19.06
N ILE A 69 -36.05 -33.35 -20.15
CA ILE A 69 -35.91 -31.88 -20.13
C ILE A 69 -37.20 -31.27 -19.59
N ASP A 70 -37.13 -30.73 -18.39
CA ASP A 70 -38.17 -29.96 -17.73
C ASP A 70 -37.63 -28.66 -17.11
N ALA A 71 -38.50 -27.87 -16.49
CA ALA A 71 -38.13 -26.59 -15.87
C ALA A 71 -37.04 -26.72 -14.80
N SER A 72 -37.00 -27.83 -14.06
CA SER A 72 -36.01 -28.05 -13.00
C SER A 72 -34.63 -28.40 -13.56
N SER A 73 -34.60 -29.22 -14.62
CA SER A 73 -33.37 -29.55 -15.35
C SER A 73 -32.76 -28.33 -16.04
N TRP A 74 -33.61 -27.44 -16.57
CA TRP A 74 -33.20 -26.19 -17.19
C TRP A 74 -32.68 -25.19 -16.18
N GLU A 75 -33.37 -25.02 -15.04
CA GLU A 75 -32.91 -24.14 -13.95
C GLU A 75 -31.54 -24.58 -13.40
N ALA A 76 -31.32 -25.88 -13.21
CA ALA A 76 -30.04 -26.41 -12.76
C ALA A 76 -28.91 -26.13 -13.77
N PHE A 77 -29.19 -26.29 -15.07
CA PHE A 77 -28.26 -25.97 -16.14
C PHE A 77 -27.88 -24.49 -16.16
N GLU A 78 -28.87 -23.58 -16.16
CA GLU A 78 -28.64 -22.13 -16.15
C GLU A 78 -27.81 -21.70 -14.93
N ARG A 79 -28.16 -22.20 -13.73
CA ARG A 79 -27.43 -21.91 -12.50
C ARG A 79 -25.98 -22.39 -12.55
N SER A 80 -25.72 -23.56 -13.12
CA SER A 80 -24.37 -24.08 -13.28
C SER A 80 -23.55 -23.23 -14.26
N ALA A 81 -24.13 -22.83 -15.40
CA ALA A 81 -23.47 -22.00 -16.41
C ALA A 81 -23.14 -20.58 -15.90
N ASP A 82 -24.10 -19.94 -15.23
CA ASP A 82 -23.92 -18.64 -14.59
C ASP A 82 -22.88 -18.72 -13.47
N GLY A 83 -22.94 -19.79 -12.67
CA GLY A 83 -21.99 -20.06 -11.59
C GLY A 83 -20.55 -20.20 -12.08
N ILE A 84 -20.34 -20.96 -13.17
CA ILE A 84 -19.01 -21.12 -13.81
C ILE A 84 -18.45 -19.75 -14.19
N THR A 85 -19.19 -19.01 -15.01
CA THR A 85 -18.74 -17.72 -15.55
C THR A 85 -18.42 -16.73 -14.43
N ALA A 86 -19.27 -16.65 -13.41
CA ALA A 86 -19.10 -15.71 -12.32
C ALA A 86 -17.93 -16.07 -11.39
N LEU A 87 -17.72 -17.36 -11.11
CA LEU A 87 -16.59 -17.81 -10.29
C LEU A 87 -15.26 -17.68 -11.03
N GLU A 88 -15.22 -17.93 -12.34
CA GLU A 88 -14.04 -17.71 -13.17
C GLU A 88 -13.60 -16.24 -13.15
N ASP A 89 -14.53 -15.30 -13.41
CA ASP A 89 -14.26 -13.86 -13.36
C ASP A 89 -13.75 -13.43 -11.97
N PHE A 90 -14.38 -13.94 -10.91
CA PHE A 90 -13.94 -13.68 -9.55
C PHE A 90 -12.50 -14.12 -9.32
N LEU A 91 -12.18 -15.39 -9.61
CA LEU A 91 -10.85 -15.96 -9.37
C LEU A 91 -9.77 -15.32 -10.24
N LEU A 92 -10.07 -14.97 -11.49
CA LEU A 92 -9.15 -14.24 -12.37
C LEU A 92 -8.83 -12.83 -11.83
N SER A 93 -9.82 -12.19 -11.21
CA SER A 93 -9.67 -10.86 -10.61
C SER A 93 -9.12 -10.89 -9.18
N LEU A 94 -9.00 -12.08 -8.57
CA LEU A 94 -8.59 -12.24 -7.18
C LEU A 94 -7.07 -12.02 -7.03
N LEU A 95 -6.69 -10.75 -6.98
CA LEU A 95 -5.37 -10.31 -6.56
C LEU A 95 -5.55 -9.48 -5.27
N LEU A 96 -5.26 -10.10 -4.14
CA LEU A 96 -5.22 -9.38 -2.87
C LEU A 96 -3.96 -8.54 -2.84
N GLU A 97 -4.08 -7.26 -3.20
CA GLU A 97 -2.93 -6.36 -3.21
C GLU A 97 -2.21 -6.32 -1.87
N GLY A 98 -0.87 -6.42 -1.92
CA GLY A 98 0.00 -6.32 -0.75
C GLY A 98 0.15 -7.58 0.08
N HIS A 99 -0.28 -8.74 -0.43
CA HIS A 99 0.01 -10.03 0.20
C HIS A 99 1.51 -10.33 0.33
N ASP A 100 2.32 -9.74 -0.54
CA ASP A 100 3.78 -9.82 -0.60
C ASP A 100 4.47 -8.81 0.35
N LYS A 101 3.71 -7.90 0.94
CA LYS A 101 4.23 -6.90 1.88
C LYS A 101 4.47 -7.53 3.26
N PRO A 102 5.45 -7.04 4.02
CA PRO A 102 5.69 -7.52 5.37
C PRO A 102 4.45 -7.31 6.25
N ALA A 103 4.30 -8.15 7.27
CA ALA A 103 3.20 -8.06 8.23
C ALA A 103 3.28 -6.77 9.05
N VAL A 104 4.49 -6.35 9.42
CA VAL A 104 4.77 -5.17 10.24
C VAL A 104 5.29 -4.00 9.40
N PRO A 105 5.12 -2.75 9.87
CA PRO A 105 5.68 -1.58 9.17
C PRO A 105 7.19 -1.68 8.97
N GLU A 106 7.59 -1.57 7.71
CA GLU A 106 8.97 -1.43 7.27
C GLU A 106 9.08 -0.16 6.42
N GLY A 107 10.12 0.64 6.66
CA GLY A 107 10.36 1.88 5.93
C GLY A 107 11.65 2.54 6.35
N ALA A 108 12.23 3.35 5.48
CA ALA A 108 13.48 4.06 5.75
C ALA A 108 13.27 5.41 6.46
N ASN A 109 12.01 5.86 6.59
CA ASN A 109 11.65 7.15 7.18
C ASN A 109 10.19 7.17 7.67
N ILE A 110 9.83 8.23 8.41
CA ILE A 110 8.48 8.46 8.95
C ILE A 110 7.40 8.38 7.86
N ALA A 111 7.63 8.97 6.68
CA ALA A 111 6.62 9.03 5.62
C ALA A 111 6.31 7.66 5.02
N GLU A 112 7.33 6.82 4.81
CA GLU A 112 7.16 5.44 4.34
C GLU A 112 6.41 4.58 5.36
N LEU A 113 6.73 4.71 6.65
CA LEU A 113 6.02 3.99 7.72
C LEU A 113 4.55 4.41 7.83
N ILE A 114 4.24 5.71 7.67
CA ILE A 114 2.85 6.21 7.63
C ILE A 114 2.13 5.68 6.38
N THR A 115 2.78 5.73 5.22
CA THR A 115 2.22 5.21 3.96
C THR A 115 1.89 3.73 4.08
N PHE A 116 2.73 2.97 4.77
CA PHE A 116 2.48 1.56 5.07
C PHE A 116 1.20 1.36 5.88
N ALA A 117 1.01 2.14 6.96
CA ALA A 117 -0.19 2.10 7.79
C ALA A 117 -1.46 2.50 7.02
N GLU A 118 -1.38 3.51 6.16
CA GLU A 118 -2.50 3.93 5.29
C GLU A 118 -2.87 2.85 4.28
N THR A 119 -1.86 2.21 3.71
CA THR A 119 -2.04 1.14 2.71
C THR A 119 -2.73 -0.08 3.30
N TRP A 120 -2.51 -0.38 4.60
CA TRP A 120 -3.23 -1.45 5.31
C TRP A 120 -4.75 -1.29 5.20
N VAL A 121 -5.27 -0.10 5.47
CA VAL A 121 -6.72 0.16 5.46
C VAL A 121 -7.31 -0.06 4.07
N ALA A 122 -6.62 0.43 3.03
CA ALA A 122 -7.04 0.29 1.65
C ALA A 122 -7.06 -1.19 1.21
N GLN A 123 -6.05 -1.97 1.61
CA GLN A 123 -5.96 -3.40 1.30
C GLN A 123 -7.01 -4.22 2.07
N ARG A 124 -7.26 -3.86 3.34
CA ARG A 124 -8.31 -4.46 4.17
C ARG A 124 -9.69 -4.36 3.50
N ALA A 125 -10.00 -3.23 2.87
CA ALA A 125 -11.25 -3.03 2.15
C ALA A 125 -11.42 -3.99 0.94
N LYS A 126 -10.32 -4.41 0.30
CA LYS A 126 -10.36 -5.36 -0.83
C LYS A 126 -10.77 -6.76 -0.41
N VAL A 127 -10.40 -7.18 0.80
CA VAL A 127 -10.89 -8.45 1.37
C VAL A 127 -12.39 -8.39 1.61
N VAL A 128 -12.91 -7.26 2.12
CA VAL A 128 -14.36 -7.06 2.31
C VAL A 128 -15.09 -7.11 0.96
N GLU A 129 -14.56 -6.44 -0.06
CA GLU A 129 -15.10 -6.47 -1.42
C GLU A 129 -15.09 -7.90 -2.00
N ALA A 130 -14.00 -8.65 -1.82
CA ALA A 130 -13.89 -10.03 -2.26
C ALA A 130 -14.91 -10.93 -1.55
N ALA A 131 -15.10 -10.75 -0.24
CA ALA A 131 -16.11 -11.47 0.54
C ALA A 131 -17.54 -11.19 0.02
N ASP A 132 -17.86 -9.92 -0.23
CA ASP A 132 -19.15 -9.50 -0.77
C ASP A 132 -19.40 -10.05 -2.18
N ARG A 133 -18.39 -10.02 -3.06
CA ARG A 133 -18.50 -10.57 -4.42
C ARG A 133 -18.73 -12.08 -4.38
N LEU A 134 -17.96 -12.81 -3.58
CA LEU A 134 -18.07 -14.26 -3.49
C LEU A 134 -19.43 -14.70 -2.91
N GLU A 135 -19.91 -14.05 -1.86
CA GLU A 135 -21.24 -14.32 -1.29
C GLU A 135 -22.37 -14.05 -2.30
N LYS A 136 -22.25 -12.98 -3.10
CA LYS A 136 -23.20 -12.70 -4.20
C LYS A 136 -23.19 -13.77 -5.28
N ILE A 137 -22.02 -14.28 -5.65
CA ILE A 137 -21.88 -15.37 -6.64
C ILE A 137 -22.57 -16.63 -6.12
N ALA A 138 -22.23 -17.04 -4.90
CA ALA A 138 -22.79 -18.24 -4.29
C ALA A 138 -24.32 -18.14 -4.12
N SER A 139 -24.84 -16.98 -3.74
CA SER A 139 -26.27 -16.78 -3.47
C SER A 139 -27.11 -16.60 -4.74
N LYS A 140 -26.66 -15.79 -5.71
CA LYS A 140 -27.40 -15.51 -6.95
C LYS A 140 -27.61 -16.78 -7.77
N SER A 141 -26.58 -17.61 -7.88
CA SER A 141 -26.64 -18.90 -8.58
C SER A 141 -27.14 -20.05 -7.69
N ARG A 142 -27.46 -19.75 -6.41
CA ARG A 142 -27.90 -20.70 -5.38
C ARG A 142 -26.98 -21.94 -5.31
N LEU A 143 -25.67 -21.73 -5.43
CA LEU A 143 -24.68 -22.80 -5.56
C LEU A 143 -24.49 -23.54 -4.24
N VAL A 144 -24.70 -22.85 -3.12
CA VAL A 144 -24.50 -23.38 -1.77
C VAL A 144 -25.76 -23.17 -0.94
N LYS A 145 -26.11 -24.15 -0.09
CA LYS A 145 -27.33 -24.11 0.73
C LYS A 145 -27.30 -23.02 1.82
N GLU A 146 -26.13 -22.68 2.33
CA GLU A 146 -25.95 -21.71 3.42
C GLU A 146 -24.88 -20.65 3.11
N THR A 147 -25.23 -19.69 2.25
CA THR A 147 -24.30 -18.62 1.87
C THR A 147 -24.13 -17.53 2.93
N ALA A 148 -25.06 -17.41 3.87
CA ALA A 148 -25.07 -16.38 4.92
C ALA A 148 -23.85 -16.41 5.86
N THR A 149 -23.01 -17.44 5.76
CA THR A 149 -21.80 -17.63 6.57
C THR A 149 -20.52 -17.28 5.81
N PHE A 150 -20.57 -17.06 4.49
CA PHE A 150 -19.38 -16.82 3.67
C PHE A 150 -18.67 -15.55 4.07
N LYS A 151 -19.40 -14.42 4.01
CA LYS A 151 -18.85 -13.14 4.43
C LYS A 151 -18.40 -13.18 5.89
N LYS A 152 -19.23 -13.74 6.77
CA LYS A 152 -18.89 -13.85 8.21
C LYS A 152 -17.59 -14.62 8.44
N ALA A 153 -17.38 -15.75 7.76
CA ALA A 153 -16.16 -16.55 7.90
C ALA A 153 -14.92 -15.81 7.39
N ILE A 154 -15.02 -15.14 6.24
CA ILE A 154 -13.89 -14.38 5.67
C ILE A 154 -13.53 -13.17 6.55
N LEU A 155 -14.53 -12.43 7.04
CA LEU A 155 -14.30 -11.29 7.94
C LEU A 155 -13.76 -11.74 9.30
N GLN A 156 -14.17 -12.91 9.80
CA GLN A 156 -13.57 -13.49 11.01
C GLN A 156 -12.09 -13.81 10.78
N ALA A 157 -11.74 -14.44 9.66
CA ALA A 157 -10.35 -14.72 9.31
C ALA A 157 -9.53 -13.42 9.14
N GLN A 158 -10.14 -12.36 8.59
CA GLN A 158 -9.51 -11.04 8.52
C GLN A 158 -9.22 -10.44 9.90
N LYS A 159 -10.14 -10.58 10.87
CA LYS A 159 -9.88 -10.18 12.26
C LYS A 159 -8.70 -10.94 12.86
N GLU A 160 -8.55 -12.22 12.52
CA GLU A 160 -7.40 -13.01 12.96
C GLU A 160 -6.08 -12.57 12.31
N ASP A 161 -6.10 -12.07 11.07
CA ASP A 161 -4.94 -11.43 10.43
C ASP A 161 -4.61 -10.08 11.11
N ASP A 162 -5.63 -9.29 11.46
CA ASP A 162 -5.48 -8.02 12.18
C ASP A 162 -4.81 -8.24 13.56
N VAL A 163 -5.19 -9.30 14.27
CA VAL A 163 -4.62 -9.67 15.58
C VAL A 163 -3.17 -10.15 15.45
N ASP A 164 -2.86 -10.97 14.46
CA ASP A 164 -1.48 -11.41 14.19
C ASP A 164 -0.59 -10.21 13.89
N THR A 165 -1.11 -9.25 13.13
CA THR A 165 -0.40 -8.03 12.76
C THR A 165 -0.11 -7.15 13.98
N ILE A 166 -1.11 -6.92 14.84
CA ILE A 166 -0.91 -6.18 16.09
C ILE A 166 0.09 -6.92 16.98
N SER A 167 -0.01 -8.24 17.11
CA SER A 167 0.92 -9.06 17.89
C SER A 167 2.37 -8.95 17.39
N ALA A 168 2.55 -8.91 16.07
CA ALA A 168 3.85 -8.72 15.45
C ALA A 168 4.41 -7.30 15.72
N VAL A 169 3.56 -6.27 15.67
CA VAL A 169 3.93 -4.90 16.05
C VAL A 169 4.32 -4.84 17.55
N VAL A 170 3.55 -5.47 18.43
CA VAL A 170 3.86 -5.56 19.88
C VAL A 170 5.22 -6.22 20.11
N THR A 171 5.51 -7.31 19.40
CA THR A 171 6.80 -8.02 19.47
C THR A 171 7.94 -7.10 19.03
N GLN A 172 7.76 -6.38 17.90
CA GLN A 172 8.75 -5.44 17.38
C GLN A 172 9.03 -4.29 18.35
N ILE A 173 8.00 -3.73 18.98
CA ILE A 173 8.13 -2.63 19.96
C ILE A 173 8.69 -3.13 21.30
N SER A 174 8.35 -4.35 21.72
CA SER A 174 8.86 -4.93 22.97
C SER A 174 10.36 -5.24 22.89
N ALA A 175 10.87 -5.54 21.71
CA ALA A 175 12.30 -5.64 21.45
C ALA A 175 13.02 -4.27 21.44
N ASN A 176 12.27 -3.17 21.46
CA ASN A 176 12.82 -1.82 21.42
C ASN A 176 13.27 -1.34 22.81
N THR A 177 14.53 -0.92 22.89
CA THR A 177 15.17 -0.45 24.12
C THR A 177 14.82 0.99 24.50
N PHE A 178 14.19 1.76 23.61
CA PHE A 178 13.77 3.13 23.84
C PHE A 178 12.82 3.22 25.04
N SER A 179 13.10 4.14 25.94
CA SER A 179 12.49 4.28 27.25
C SER A 179 12.17 5.74 27.57
N ASP A 180 11.47 5.97 28.68
CA ASP A 180 11.18 7.33 29.15
C ASP A 180 12.45 8.13 29.47
N ASP A 181 13.55 7.46 29.85
CA ASP A 181 14.84 8.08 30.14
C ASP A 181 15.54 8.62 28.88
N ASP A 182 15.14 8.13 27.70
CA ASP A 182 15.68 8.58 26.40
C ASP A 182 15.00 9.84 25.87
N LEU A 183 13.97 10.34 26.58
CA LEU A 183 13.22 11.54 26.19
C LEU A 183 14.01 12.83 26.45
N VAL A 184 13.91 13.74 25.48
CA VAL A 184 14.31 15.13 25.67
C VAL A 184 13.10 15.89 26.20
N LEU A 185 13.08 16.09 27.52
CA LEU A 185 12.04 16.84 28.22
C LEU A 185 12.32 18.35 28.15
N GLU A 186 11.27 19.15 27.95
CA GLU A 186 11.36 20.60 28.14
C GLU A 186 11.59 20.92 29.63
N GLU A 187 12.28 22.02 29.95
CA GLU A 187 12.62 22.37 31.34
C GLU A 187 11.40 22.46 32.28
N SER A 188 10.23 22.79 31.72
CA SER A 188 8.93 22.84 32.41
C SER A 188 8.25 21.49 32.60
N GLU A 189 8.75 20.42 31.99
CA GLU A 189 8.13 19.08 31.93
C GLU A 189 8.93 18.01 32.68
N LYS A 190 9.76 18.41 33.66
CA LYS A 190 10.43 17.48 34.61
C LYS A 190 9.42 16.82 35.58
N ASN A 191 8.37 16.19 35.06
CA ASN A 191 7.44 15.37 35.80
C ASN A 191 7.79 13.89 35.62
N ASP A 192 7.45 13.07 36.60
CA ASP A 192 7.56 11.60 36.59
C ASP A 192 6.61 10.90 35.59
N GLU A 193 6.12 11.60 34.55
CA GLU A 193 5.20 11.04 33.57
C GLU A 193 5.91 10.04 32.64
N LYS A 194 5.41 8.81 32.62
CA LYS A 194 5.96 7.69 31.83
C LYS A 194 5.23 7.54 30.50
N TYR A 195 5.45 8.46 29.57
CA TYR A 195 4.78 8.45 28.25
C TYR A 195 5.11 7.21 27.42
N VAL A 196 6.40 6.87 27.28
CA VAL A 196 6.88 5.76 26.45
C VAL A 196 6.36 4.44 27.01
N THR A 197 6.50 4.24 28.33
CA THR A 197 5.98 3.05 29.01
C THR A 197 4.47 2.91 28.80
N PHE A 198 3.70 3.99 28.99
CA PHE A 198 2.26 3.97 28.80
C PHE A 198 1.85 3.58 27.37
N VAL A 199 2.55 4.11 26.35
CA VAL A 199 2.27 3.78 24.95
C VAL A 199 2.59 2.31 24.66
N LYS A 200 3.72 1.78 25.18
CA LYS A 200 4.06 0.34 25.02
C LYS A 200 2.99 -0.56 25.64
N GLU A 201 2.58 -0.26 26.87
CA GLU A 201 1.53 -1.01 27.58
C GLU A 201 0.19 -0.93 26.83
N SER A 202 -0.17 0.26 26.33
CA SER A 202 -1.40 0.45 25.54
C SER A 202 -1.39 -0.37 24.25
N ILE A 203 -0.27 -0.43 23.53
CA ILE A 203 -0.14 -1.23 22.31
C ILE A 203 -0.27 -2.73 22.63
N ALA A 204 0.33 -3.20 23.72
CA ALA A 204 0.17 -4.58 24.18
C ALA A 204 -1.30 -4.90 24.53
N ASP A 205 -1.99 -3.99 25.22
CA ASP A 205 -3.41 -4.13 25.56
C ASP A 205 -4.30 -4.22 24.31
N PHE A 206 -3.99 -3.50 23.23
CA PHE A 206 -4.83 -3.48 22.03
C PHE A 206 -4.95 -4.85 21.34
N SER A 207 -3.91 -5.68 21.40
CA SER A 207 -3.96 -7.04 20.83
C SER A 207 -5.08 -7.88 21.47
N ALA A 208 -5.20 -7.80 22.80
CA ALA A 208 -6.25 -8.49 23.53
C ALA A 208 -7.62 -7.86 23.22
N LYS A 209 -7.71 -6.52 23.20
CA LYS A 209 -8.99 -5.83 22.99
C LYS A 209 -9.59 -6.05 21.61
N VAL A 210 -8.78 -6.09 20.54
CA VAL A 210 -9.26 -6.33 19.17
C VAL A 210 -9.94 -7.69 19.03
N THR A 211 -9.44 -8.73 19.72
CA THR A 211 -10.09 -10.05 19.73
C THR A 211 -11.46 -10.05 20.42
N SER A 212 -11.68 -9.13 21.35
CA SER A 212 -12.90 -9.01 22.16
C SER A 212 -13.91 -8.00 21.61
N LEU A 213 -13.66 -7.40 20.44
CA LEU A 213 -14.54 -6.39 19.88
C LEU A 213 -15.92 -6.97 19.52
N PRO A 214 -17.02 -6.26 19.84
CA PRO A 214 -18.37 -6.69 19.46
C PRO A 214 -18.50 -6.96 17.95
N GLU A 215 -19.36 -7.92 17.56
CA GLU A 215 -19.70 -8.15 16.15
C GLU A 215 -20.33 -6.91 15.48
N SER A 216 -20.85 -5.95 16.27
CA SER A 216 -21.43 -4.70 15.78
C SER A 216 -20.40 -3.63 15.38
N CYS A 217 -19.10 -3.82 15.67
CA CYS A 217 -18.06 -2.90 15.21
C CYS A 217 -17.90 -3.01 13.69
N THR A 218 -17.87 -1.86 13.01
CA THR A 218 -17.71 -1.83 11.55
C THR A 218 -16.29 -2.21 11.15
N GLU A 219 -16.16 -2.77 9.95
CA GLU A 219 -14.87 -3.12 9.37
C GLU A 219 -13.96 -1.89 9.16
N ALA A 220 -14.54 -0.72 8.89
CA ALA A 220 -13.81 0.54 8.77
C ALA A 220 -13.14 0.93 10.10
N VAL A 221 -13.89 0.80 11.20
CA VAL A 221 -13.41 1.07 12.56
C VAL A 221 -12.24 0.16 12.94
N ILE A 222 -12.36 -1.15 12.71
CA ILE A 222 -11.29 -2.11 13.03
C ILE A 222 -10.03 -1.78 12.21
N GLY A 223 -10.19 -1.51 10.92
CA GLY A 223 -9.07 -1.09 10.06
C GLY A 223 -8.37 0.16 10.58
N LYS A 224 -9.13 1.13 11.10
CA LYS A 224 -8.56 2.34 11.70
C LYS A 224 -7.83 2.07 13.01
N VAL A 225 -8.34 1.20 13.87
CA VAL A 225 -7.65 0.78 15.10
C VAL A 225 -6.29 0.15 14.75
N VAL A 226 -6.26 -0.84 13.86
CA VAL A 226 -5.01 -1.50 13.45
C VAL A 226 -4.02 -0.50 12.86
N SER A 227 -4.48 0.38 11.97
CA SER A 227 -3.63 1.45 11.42
C SER A 227 -3.17 2.47 12.46
N GLY A 228 -3.95 2.69 13.53
CA GLY A 228 -3.60 3.54 14.66
C GLY A 228 -2.50 2.93 15.51
N VAL A 229 -2.56 1.61 15.75
CA VAL A 229 -1.47 0.87 16.43
C VAL A 229 -0.17 0.95 15.61
N MET A 230 -0.25 0.76 14.30
CA MET A 230 0.91 0.96 13.41
C MET A 230 1.43 2.40 13.45
N LEU A 231 0.55 3.40 13.55
CA LEU A 231 0.96 4.80 13.65
C LEU A 231 1.68 5.09 14.98
N LEU A 232 1.19 4.51 16.09
CA LEU A 232 1.83 4.57 17.40
C LEU A 232 3.19 3.86 17.44
N SER A 233 3.43 2.90 16.55
CA SER A 233 4.74 2.23 16.45
C SER A 233 5.80 3.09 15.75
N VAL A 234 5.41 4.09 14.95
CA VAL A 234 6.33 4.88 14.12
C VAL A 234 7.48 5.51 14.94
N PRO A 235 7.25 6.21 16.06
CA PRO A 235 8.34 6.77 16.87
C PRO A 235 9.36 5.71 17.31
N PHE A 236 8.90 4.53 17.75
CA PHE A 236 9.77 3.44 18.15
C PHE A 236 10.65 2.96 17.00
N LEU A 237 10.05 2.72 15.82
CA LEU A 237 10.77 2.22 14.66
C LEU A 237 11.81 3.20 14.16
N VAL A 238 11.49 4.50 14.16
CA VAL A 238 12.43 5.54 13.75
C VAL A 238 13.57 5.66 14.75
N ALA A 239 13.31 5.55 16.06
CA ALA A 239 14.37 5.60 17.07
C ALA A 239 15.42 4.48 16.94
N GLN A 240 15.13 3.40 16.21
CA GLN A 240 16.05 2.27 15.96
C GLN A 240 16.76 2.31 14.61
N MET A 241 16.44 3.27 13.73
CA MET A 241 17.05 3.33 12.41
C MET A 241 18.50 3.86 12.49
N ASP A 242 19.43 3.17 11.83
CA ASP A 242 20.86 3.52 11.87
C ASP A 242 21.21 4.87 11.21
N ASN A 243 20.34 5.39 10.33
CA ASN A 243 20.63 6.54 9.46
C ASN A 243 19.66 7.72 9.64
N VAL A 244 19.15 7.92 10.85
CA VAL A 244 18.24 9.04 11.15
C VAL A 244 19.04 10.32 11.29
N ASN A 245 18.60 11.40 10.62
CA ASN A 245 19.23 12.70 10.79
C ASN A 245 18.95 13.25 12.20
N ALA A 246 19.84 14.10 12.72
CA ALA A 246 19.76 14.61 14.09
C ALA A 246 18.44 15.31 14.44
N LYS A 247 17.79 15.95 13.46
CA LYS A 247 16.50 16.62 13.69
C LYS A 247 15.36 15.62 13.83
N THR A 248 15.35 14.59 12.99
CA THR A 248 14.38 13.49 13.08
C THR A 248 14.56 12.73 14.40
N ASP A 249 15.80 12.48 14.81
CA ASP A 249 16.12 11.86 16.11
C ASP A 249 15.62 12.73 17.28
N ALA A 250 15.95 14.02 17.29
CA ALA A 250 15.53 14.95 18.35
C ALA A 250 14.00 15.09 18.46
N HIS A 251 13.28 15.09 17.34
CA HIS A 251 11.82 15.17 17.35
C HIS A 251 11.17 13.89 17.83
N VAL A 252 11.64 12.72 17.40
CA VAL A 252 11.12 11.44 17.88
C VAL A 252 11.41 11.26 19.37
N LYS A 253 12.48 11.87 19.88
CA LYS A 253 12.79 11.94 21.32
C LYS A 253 12.05 13.05 22.07
N SER A 254 11.31 13.93 21.39
CA SER A 254 10.65 15.06 22.04
C SER A 254 9.44 14.61 22.86
N SER A 255 9.29 15.17 24.06
CA SER A 255 8.10 14.98 24.91
C SER A 255 6.80 15.29 24.17
N LYS A 256 6.79 16.28 23.27
CA LYS A 256 5.65 16.66 22.42
C LYS A 256 5.08 15.47 21.64
N ILE A 257 5.94 14.63 21.06
CA ILE A 257 5.51 13.46 20.28
C ILE A 257 4.91 12.39 21.19
N TRP A 258 5.57 12.12 22.31
CA TRP A 258 5.16 11.06 23.21
C TRP A 258 3.90 11.40 24.00
N LYS A 259 3.70 12.68 24.32
CA LYS A 259 2.44 13.19 24.86
C LYS A 259 1.30 13.01 23.87
N ALA A 260 1.49 13.39 22.61
CA ALA A 260 0.47 13.18 21.58
C ALA A 260 0.21 11.69 21.28
N ALA A 261 1.24 10.85 21.34
CA ALA A 261 1.12 9.41 21.23
C ALA A 261 0.31 8.82 22.40
N LYS A 262 0.58 9.27 23.63
CA LYS A 262 -0.20 8.92 24.83
C LYS A 262 -1.66 9.35 24.67
N ASP A 263 -1.92 10.60 24.34
CA ASP A 263 -3.29 11.13 24.17
C ASP A 263 -4.05 10.34 23.09
N PHE A 264 -3.37 9.96 21.99
CA PHE A 264 -3.97 9.15 20.94
C PHE A 264 -4.21 7.70 21.39
N ALA A 265 -3.30 7.11 22.15
CA ALA A 265 -3.44 5.77 22.72
C ALA A 265 -4.58 5.72 23.76
N GLU A 266 -4.70 6.72 24.63
CA GLU A 266 -5.82 6.87 25.57
C GLU A 266 -7.14 6.93 24.82
N TYR A 267 -7.21 7.78 23.79
CA TYR A 267 -8.40 7.88 22.95
C TYR A 267 -8.78 6.55 22.28
N LEU A 268 -7.80 5.84 21.71
CA LEU A 268 -8.02 4.50 21.13
C LEU A 268 -8.53 3.52 22.18
N LYS A 269 -7.95 3.53 23.38
CA LYS A 269 -8.32 2.65 24.50
C LYS A 269 -9.75 2.90 24.96
N GLU A 270 -10.12 4.16 25.17
CA GLU A 270 -11.48 4.58 25.52
C GLU A 270 -12.49 4.24 24.42
N SER A 271 -12.10 4.41 23.16
CA SER A 271 -12.96 4.10 22.01
C SER A 271 -13.25 2.60 21.92
N LEU A 272 -12.25 1.75 22.19
CA LEU A 272 -12.41 0.30 22.24
C LEU A 272 -13.27 -0.15 23.45
N ASP A 273 -13.15 0.51 24.60
CA ASP A 273 -13.88 0.16 25.83
C ASP A 273 -15.35 0.60 25.81
N SER A 274 -15.64 1.74 25.20
CA SER A 274 -16.99 2.33 25.21
C SER A 274 -17.98 1.65 24.26
N SER A 275 -17.53 0.71 23.41
CA SER A 275 -18.31 0.10 22.31
C SER A 275 -18.95 1.13 21.34
N LYS A 276 -18.58 2.41 21.45
CA LYS A 276 -19.01 3.53 20.60
C LYS A 276 -17.81 4.06 19.85
N LEU A 277 -17.33 3.28 18.89
CA LEU A 277 -16.34 3.74 17.94
C LEU A 277 -17.05 4.48 16.81
N ASP A 278 -16.95 5.80 16.87
CA ASP A 278 -17.28 6.68 15.74
C ASP A 278 -16.02 6.85 14.87
N GLU A 279 -16.18 6.70 13.56
CA GLU A 279 -15.09 6.73 12.60
C GLU A 279 -14.50 8.14 12.48
N ASP A 280 -15.34 9.17 12.54
CA ASP A 280 -14.94 10.55 12.26
C ASP A 280 -13.98 11.12 13.34
N PRO A 281 -14.30 11.03 14.65
CA PRO A 281 -13.38 11.48 15.69
C PRO A 281 -12.06 10.70 15.70
N LEU A 282 -12.11 9.38 15.42
CA LEU A 282 -10.91 8.56 15.33
C LEU A 282 -10.02 8.99 14.16
N LYS A 283 -10.62 9.29 13.01
CA LYS A 283 -9.91 9.82 11.85
C LYS A 283 -9.28 11.18 12.12
N GLU A 284 -9.97 12.07 12.83
CA GLU A 284 -9.43 13.39 13.20
C GLU A 284 -8.18 13.25 14.09
N LYS A 285 -8.25 12.42 15.13
CA LYS A 285 -7.11 12.16 16.03
C LYS A 285 -5.95 11.50 15.30
N TRP A 286 -6.25 10.55 14.41
CA TRP A 286 -5.24 9.89 13.57
C TRP A 286 -4.51 10.90 12.66
N GLU A 287 -5.23 11.78 11.96
CA GLU A 287 -4.62 12.81 11.09
C GLU A 287 -3.83 13.86 11.91
N ALA A 288 -4.31 14.21 13.11
CA ALA A 288 -3.59 15.13 14.00
C ALA A 288 -2.24 14.55 14.44
N PHE A 289 -2.22 13.28 14.85
CA PHE A 289 -0.97 12.62 15.25
C PHE A 289 -0.04 12.40 14.07
N LYS A 290 -0.56 11.96 12.91
CA LYS A 290 0.19 11.87 11.64
C LYS A 290 0.84 13.19 11.28
N LYS A 291 0.09 14.30 11.33
CA LYS A 291 0.62 15.64 11.02
C LYS A 291 1.76 15.99 11.96
N LEU A 292 1.65 15.67 13.24
CA LEU A 292 2.68 15.90 14.24
C LEU A 292 3.95 15.06 13.98
N LEU A 293 3.79 13.79 13.61
CA LEU A 293 4.91 12.93 13.20
C LEU A 293 5.63 13.51 11.97
N LEU A 294 4.88 14.10 11.03
CA LEU A 294 5.42 14.74 9.82
C LEU A 294 5.93 16.17 10.05
N ASP A 295 5.76 16.78 11.22
CA ASP A 295 6.04 18.22 11.47
C ASP A 295 7.54 18.57 11.31
N ILE A 296 8.45 17.61 11.56
CA ILE A 296 9.90 17.69 11.26
C ILE A 296 10.26 17.42 9.82
N VAL A 297 9.43 16.64 9.12
CA VAL A 297 9.38 16.64 7.66
C VAL A 297 8.69 17.96 7.27
N ALA A 298 9.19 19.07 7.83
CA ALA A 298 8.89 20.39 7.36
C ALA A 298 9.05 20.28 5.86
N PRO A 299 7.99 20.56 5.08
CA PRO A 299 8.07 20.47 3.64
C PRO A 299 9.35 21.19 3.27
N GLY A 300 10.34 20.45 2.77
CA GLY A 300 11.58 21.05 2.33
C GLY A 300 11.22 22.21 1.40
N PRO A 301 12.12 23.17 1.21
CA PRO A 301 11.79 24.48 0.64
C PRO A 301 11.16 24.38 -0.77
N LEU A 302 11.23 23.20 -1.40
CA LEU A 302 10.74 22.89 -2.73
C LEU A 302 9.49 21.98 -2.74
N THR A 303 8.84 21.66 -1.62
CA THR A 303 7.81 20.60 -1.58
C THR A 303 6.61 20.85 -2.49
N ALA A 304 6.08 22.08 -2.52
CA ALA A 304 4.98 22.42 -3.44
C ALA A 304 5.42 22.32 -4.91
N GLN A 305 6.68 22.66 -5.18
CA GLN A 305 7.29 22.59 -6.50
C GLN A 305 7.55 21.13 -6.90
N LEU A 306 8.03 20.28 -5.99
CA LEU A 306 8.20 18.84 -6.19
C LEU A 306 6.87 18.16 -6.52
N LEU A 307 5.81 18.47 -5.78
CA LEU A 307 4.47 17.96 -6.08
C LEU A 307 4.02 18.38 -7.49
N THR A 308 4.36 19.60 -7.90
CA THR A 308 4.10 20.07 -9.27
C THR A 308 4.92 19.29 -10.31
N LEU A 309 6.20 19.03 -10.05
CA LEU A 309 7.04 18.25 -10.96
C LEU A 309 6.52 16.81 -11.07
N MET A 310 6.16 16.15 -9.96
CA MET A 310 5.59 14.80 -9.96
C MET A 310 4.34 14.69 -10.84
N ARG A 311 3.43 15.68 -10.73
CA ARG A 311 2.23 15.76 -11.58
C ARG A 311 2.55 15.93 -13.06
N LEU A 312 3.63 16.67 -13.38
CA LEU A 312 4.09 16.84 -14.76
C LEU A 312 4.75 15.58 -15.31
N VAL A 313 5.58 14.88 -14.52
CA VAL A 313 6.23 13.62 -14.92
C VAL A 313 5.20 12.58 -15.36
N ALA A 314 4.05 12.50 -14.69
CA ALA A 314 2.97 11.58 -15.05
C ALA A 314 2.40 11.82 -16.47
N GLN A 315 2.65 13.00 -17.05
CA GLN A 315 2.20 13.37 -18.40
C GLN A 315 3.30 13.19 -19.46
N VAL A 316 4.54 12.89 -19.05
CA VAL A 316 5.68 12.73 -19.96
C VAL A 316 5.69 11.31 -20.55
N ARG A 317 5.74 11.22 -21.88
CA ARG A 317 5.85 9.94 -22.59
C ARG A 317 7.32 9.51 -22.76
N ARG A 318 7.54 8.24 -23.12
CA ARG A 318 8.87 7.76 -23.54
C ARG A 318 9.31 8.48 -24.82
N PRO A 319 10.61 8.80 -24.99
CA PRO A 319 11.76 8.28 -24.23
C PRO A 319 12.26 9.20 -23.10
N PHE A 320 11.40 10.07 -22.54
CA PHE A 320 11.81 11.01 -21.48
C PHE A 320 11.26 10.68 -20.11
N TYR A 321 10.33 9.72 -20.00
CA TYR A 321 9.65 9.39 -18.74
C TYR A 321 10.62 8.98 -17.62
N GLY A 322 11.49 8.00 -17.85
CA GLY A 322 12.49 7.54 -16.89
C GLY A 322 13.47 8.66 -16.47
N ARG A 323 13.95 9.46 -17.43
CA ARG A 323 14.81 10.63 -17.15
C ARG A 323 14.08 11.69 -16.32
N SER A 324 12.79 11.90 -16.59
CA SER A 324 11.92 12.82 -15.84
C SER A 324 11.77 12.38 -14.38
N VAL A 325 11.52 11.08 -14.15
CA VAL A 325 11.48 10.49 -12.81
C VAL A 325 12.82 10.68 -12.09
N ALA A 326 13.93 10.41 -12.78
CA ALA A 326 15.27 10.58 -12.21
C ALA A 326 15.53 12.03 -11.77
N LEU A 327 15.20 13.03 -12.60
CA LEU A 327 15.34 14.44 -12.23
C LEU A 327 14.50 14.81 -11.00
N VAL A 328 13.26 14.34 -10.90
CA VAL A 328 12.42 14.61 -9.71
C VAL A 328 13.00 13.96 -8.46
N LYS A 329 13.56 12.75 -8.55
CA LYS A 329 14.26 12.11 -7.43
C LYS A 329 15.50 12.91 -7.01
N MET A 330 16.24 13.48 -7.95
CA MET A 330 17.37 14.38 -7.63
C MET A 330 16.90 15.66 -6.91
N TRP A 331 15.81 16.28 -7.37
CA TRP A 331 15.22 17.43 -6.70
C TRP A 331 14.72 17.10 -5.29
N HIS A 332 14.18 15.90 -5.09
CA HIS A 332 13.80 15.40 -3.77
C HIS A 332 15.04 15.23 -2.88
N ALA A 333 16.13 14.67 -3.40
CA ALA A 333 17.38 14.47 -2.66
C ALA A 333 18.02 15.77 -2.16
N ILE A 334 17.79 16.90 -2.83
CA ILE A 334 18.28 18.22 -2.39
C ILE A 334 17.26 19.04 -1.60
N ASN A 335 16.05 18.51 -1.38
CA ASN A 335 14.99 19.16 -0.60
C ASN A 335 15.25 19.06 0.91
N THR A 336 16.46 19.44 1.32
CA THR A 336 17.00 19.28 2.67
C THR A 336 17.10 20.64 3.37
N GLU A 337 17.38 20.62 4.68
CA GLU A 337 17.59 21.85 5.47
C GLU A 337 18.80 22.64 5.01
N LYS A 338 19.81 21.95 4.46
CA LYS A 338 20.99 22.58 3.88
C LYS A 338 20.61 23.55 2.75
N LEU A 339 19.51 23.26 2.05
CA LEU A 339 18.94 24.16 1.04
C LEU A 339 18.09 25.29 1.65
N GLN A 340 17.40 25.04 2.77
CA GLN A 340 16.62 26.07 3.48
C GLN A 340 17.51 27.17 4.04
N ASN A 341 18.68 26.79 4.56
CA ASN A 341 19.61 27.68 5.25
C ASN A 341 20.62 28.38 4.30
N VAL A 342 20.42 28.31 2.98
CA VAL A 342 21.30 29.01 2.02
C VAL A 342 21.03 30.49 2.09
N ASP A 343 21.84 31.29 2.79
CA ASP A 343 21.62 32.75 2.88
C ASP A 343 22.10 33.53 1.65
N ASP A 344 22.92 32.90 0.81
CA ASP A 344 23.41 33.51 -0.43
C ASP A 344 22.28 33.63 -1.48
N LYS A 345 21.94 34.88 -1.80
CA LYS A 345 20.90 35.24 -2.79
C LYS A 345 21.21 34.73 -4.20
N LYS A 346 22.48 34.69 -4.60
CA LYS A 346 22.94 34.19 -5.90
C LYS A 346 22.75 32.67 -5.98
N GLU A 347 23.04 31.97 -4.89
CA GLU A 347 22.84 30.52 -4.80
C GLU A 347 21.36 30.13 -4.78
N ARG A 348 20.51 30.82 -4.00
CA ARG A 348 19.05 30.66 -4.06
C ARG A 348 18.52 30.93 -5.48
N GLY A 349 19.07 31.95 -6.15
CA GLY A 349 18.74 32.28 -7.53
C GLY A 349 19.06 31.15 -8.52
N ALA A 350 20.20 30.47 -8.35
CA ALA A 350 20.60 29.34 -9.19
C ALA A 350 19.66 28.14 -9.01
N VAL A 351 19.31 27.80 -7.77
CA VAL A 351 18.36 26.72 -7.44
C VAL A 351 17.01 26.99 -8.08
N ILE A 352 16.44 28.18 -7.88
CA ILE A 352 15.13 28.55 -8.45
C ILE A 352 15.18 28.54 -9.98
N LYS A 353 16.28 29.00 -10.59
CA LYS A 353 16.47 28.97 -12.05
C LYS A 353 16.47 27.55 -12.58
N SER A 354 17.26 26.65 -11.99
CA SER A 354 17.34 25.25 -12.41
C SER A 354 16.01 24.51 -12.19
N LEU A 355 15.30 24.81 -11.11
CA LEU A 355 13.97 24.24 -10.82
C LEU A 355 12.92 24.69 -11.85
N LYS A 356 12.92 25.98 -12.21
CA LYS A 356 12.04 26.51 -13.26
C LYS A 356 12.37 25.90 -14.62
N ALA A 357 13.65 25.72 -14.93
CA ALA A 357 14.09 25.08 -16.17
C ALA A 357 13.66 23.60 -16.21
N THR A 358 13.79 22.87 -15.09
CA THR A 358 13.29 21.50 -14.97
C THR A 358 11.77 21.42 -15.22
N LYS A 359 10.99 22.31 -14.59
CA LYS A 359 9.55 22.40 -14.79
C LYS A 359 9.20 22.68 -16.26
N ALA A 360 9.94 23.59 -16.91
CA ALA A 360 9.74 23.94 -18.30
C ALA A 360 10.01 22.74 -19.23
N ALA A 361 11.12 22.03 -19.03
CA ALA A 361 11.49 20.86 -19.83
C ALA A 361 10.49 19.71 -19.67
N LEU A 362 10.02 19.43 -18.45
CA LEU A 362 8.94 18.45 -18.20
C LEU A 362 7.64 18.84 -18.91
N SER A 363 7.24 20.12 -18.78
CA SER A 363 6.02 20.63 -19.42
C SER A 363 6.12 20.58 -20.94
N LYS A 364 7.30 20.88 -21.50
CA LYS A 364 7.58 20.83 -22.93
C LYS A 364 7.53 19.39 -23.43
N ALA A 365 8.21 18.46 -22.75
CA ALA A 365 8.16 17.04 -23.08
C ALA A 365 6.73 16.48 -23.05
N ALA A 366 5.93 16.84 -22.03
CA ALA A 366 4.53 16.43 -21.93
C ALA A 366 3.65 16.98 -23.06
N LYS A 367 3.93 18.19 -23.56
CA LYS A 367 3.15 18.85 -24.61
C LYS A 367 3.57 18.48 -26.03
N GLU A 368 4.87 18.31 -26.27
CA GLU A 368 5.42 18.10 -27.61
C GLU A 368 5.49 16.62 -27.98
N ILE A 369 5.66 15.73 -26.99
CA ILE A 369 5.71 14.29 -27.22
C ILE A 369 4.31 13.69 -27.04
N THR A 370 3.49 13.79 -28.10
CA THR A 370 2.06 13.43 -28.07
C THR A 370 1.73 12.13 -28.82
N SER A 371 2.58 11.68 -29.73
CA SER A 371 2.43 10.40 -30.45
C SER A 371 3.76 9.64 -30.52
N PHE A 372 3.81 8.51 -31.26
CA PHE A 372 5.03 7.70 -31.44
C PHE A 372 5.54 7.70 -32.89
N ASP A 373 5.01 8.59 -33.74
CA ASP A 373 5.22 8.60 -35.19
C ASP A 373 6.59 9.16 -35.60
N GLU A 374 7.03 8.96 -36.84
CA GLU A 374 8.40 9.27 -37.31
C GLU A 374 8.79 10.77 -37.19
N GLY A 375 7.80 11.68 -37.14
CA GLY A 375 7.98 13.11 -36.88
C GLY A 375 8.52 13.46 -35.49
N LEU A 376 8.53 12.50 -34.54
CA LEU A 376 9.07 12.70 -33.19
C LEU A 376 10.57 12.99 -33.16
N THR A 377 11.33 12.65 -34.21
CA THR A 377 12.80 12.57 -34.11
C THR A 377 13.44 13.94 -33.88
N GLN A 378 12.98 15.00 -34.55
CA GLN A 378 13.49 16.37 -34.35
C GLN A 378 13.00 17.00 -33.04
N GLN A 379 11.73 16.77 -32.67
CA GLN A 379 11.16 17.26 -31.40
C GLN A 379 11.83 16.58 -30.20
N ALA A 380 12.04 15.26 -30.27
CA ALA A 380 12.77 14.51 -29.26
C ALA A 380 14.24 14.94 -29.17
N GLN A 381 14.90 15.29 -30.27
CA GLN A 381 16.25 15.85 -30.22
C GLN A 381 16.28 17.20 -29.49
N SER A 382 15.34 18.11 -29.81
CA SER A 382 15.25 19.42 -29.13
C SER A 382 14.97 19.26 -27.63
N VAL A 383 14.02 18.40 -27.24
CA VAL A 383 13.72 18.09 -25.84
C VAL A 383 14.91 17.42 -25.14
N GLY A 384 15.62 16.52 -25.83
CA GLY A 384 16.77 15.81 -25.29
C GLY A 384 17.94 16.72 -24.89
N VAL A 385 18.25 17.74 -25.71
CA VAL A 385 19.30 18.72 -25.40
C VAL A 385 18.99 19.50 -24.12
N GLU A 386 17.73 19.88 -23.91
CA GLU A 386 17.31 20.57 -22.68
C GLU A 386 17.46 19.69 -21.44
N TYR A 387 17.11 18.40 -21.57
CA TYR A 387 17.23 17.42 -20.49
C TYR A 387 18.68 17.11 -20.11
N ASP A 388 19.56 16.98 -21.11
CA ASP A 388 20.99 16.75 -20.87
C ASP A 388 21.65 18.01 -20.25
N GLY A 389 21.24 19.21 -20.65
CA GLY A 389 21.68 20.47 -20.02
C GLY A 389 21.22 20.64 -18.57
N LEU A 390 20.01 20.17 -18.23
CA LEU A 390 19.49 20.16 -16.86
C LEU A 390 20.23 19.17 -15.95
N LEU A 391 20.68 18.05 -16.50
CA LEU A 391 21.32 17.00 -15.72
C LEU A 391 22.57 17.52 -15.00
N ASP A 392 23.44 18.24 -15.70
CA ASP A 392 24.68 18.73 -15.10
C ASP A 392 24.38 19.79 -14.01
N ASP A 393 23.42 20.68 -14.26
CA ASP A 393 22.96 21.68 -13.28
C ASP A 393 22.40 21.02 -12.00
N VAL A 394 21.50 20.04 -12.16
CA VAL A 394 20.87 19.35 -11.03
C VAL A 394 21.88 18.45 -10.32
N THR A 395 22.79 17.81 -11.04
CA THR A 395 23.87 16.99 -10.46
C THR A 395 24.80 17.87 -9.60
N ALA A 396 25.14 19.07 -10.06
CA ALA A 396 25.93 20.01 -9.27
C ALA A 396 25.19 20.45 -7.98
N LEU A 397 23.86 20.65 -8.06
CA LEU A 397 23.04 20.91 -6.88
C LEU A 397 22.97 19.71 -5.93
N VAL A 398 22.84 18.49 -6.44
CA VAL A 398 22.87 17.24 -5.66
C VAL A 398 24.19 17.10 -4.92
N ALA A 399 25.32 17.22 -5.63
CA ALA A 399 26.64 17.14 -5.03
C ALA A 399 26.83 18.17 -3.89
N LYS A 400 26.17 19.33 -4.00
CA LYS A 400 26.24 20.40 -3.01
C LYS A 400 25.27 20.22 -1.84
N TYR A 401 24.03 19.80 -2.07
CA TYR A 401 22.93 19.90 -1.10
C TYR A 401 22.37 18.56 -0.60
N ALA A 402 22.55 17.46 -1.34
CA ALA A 402 22.04 16.16 -0.93
C ALA A 402 22.90 15.55 0.18
N SER A 403 22.24 14.87 1.12
CA SER A 403 22.93 14.09 2.17
C SER A 403 23.45 12.76 1.62
N ASP A 404 22.68 12.14 0.71
CA ASP A 404 23.06 10.95 -0.04
C ASP A 404 23.74 11.37 -1.36
N LYS A 405 24.94 10.85 -1.60
CA LYS A 405 25.78 11.12 -2.77
C LYS A 405 25.78 9.97 -3.78
N THR A 406 24.76 9.11 -3.74
CA THR A 406 24.49 8.12 -4.80
C THR A 406 24.74 8.73 -6.18
N ASP A 407 25.36 7.99 -7.10
CA ASP A 407 25.70 8.48 -8.44
C ASP A 407 24.43 8.72 -9.27
N THR A 408 23.83 9.89 -9.05
CA THR A 408 22.59 10.32 -9.68
C THR A 408 22.76 10.46 -11.19
N LYS A 409 23.97 10.73 -11.67
CA LYS A 409 24.28 10.76 -13.10
C LYS A 409 24.18 9.36 -13.69
N ALA A 410 24.74 8.34 -13.03
CA ALA A 410 24.58 6.94 -13.46
C ALA A 410 23.09 6.50 -13.46
N VAL A 411 22.32 6.86 -12.43
CA VAL A 411 20.88 6.57 -12.36
C VAL A 411 20.11 7.21 -13.53
N TYR A 412 20.44 8.46 -13.87
CA TYR A 412 19.84 9.15 -15.01
C TYR A 412 20.20 8.51 -16.34
N GLN A 413 21.48 8.16 -16.56
CA GLN A 413 21.92 7.52 -17.80
C GLN A 413 21.28 6.14 -17.98
N THR A 414 21.17 5.38 -16.89
CA THR A 414 20.46 4.09 -16.91
C THR A 414 18.98 4.28 -17.31
N ALA A 415 18.32 5.30 -16.75
CA ALA A 415 16.93 5.61 -17.10
C ALA A 415 16.77 6.05 -18.57
N LYS A 416 17.76 6.78 -19.11
CA LYS A 416 17.86 7.15 -20.53
C LYS A 416 17.95 5.91 -21.42
N GLU A 417 18.86 4.99 -21.11
CA GLU A 417 19.05 3.74 -21.86
C GLU A 417 17.81 2.85 -21.83
N VAL A 418 17.15 2.72 -20.67
CA VAL A 418 15.91 1.94 -20.52
C VAL A 418 14.79 2.53 -21.38
N ASP A 419 14.61 3.84 -21.34
CA ASP A 419 13.58 4.52 -22.13
C ASP A 419 13.81 4.38 -23.64
N GLU A 420 15.04 4.61 -24.09
CA GLU A 420 15.43 4.48 -25.49
C GLU A 420 15.31 3.02 -25.96
N GLY A 421 15.73 2.07 -25.12
CA GLY A 421 15.58 0.63 -25.36
C GLY A 421 14.13 0.20 -25.47
N HIS A 422 13.25 0.70 -24.60
CA HIS A 422 11.81 0.40 -24.67
C HIS A 422 11.16 1.00 -25.92
N LEU A 423 11.47 2.24 -26.27
CA LEU A 423 10.95 2.87 -27.48
C LEU A 423 11.45 2.18 -28.75
N LYS A 424 12.73 1.76 -28.79
CA LYS A 424 13.30 0.99 -29.89
C LYS A 424 12.57 -0.33 -30.08
N ARG A 425 12.40 -1.13 -29.02
CA ARG A 425 11.65 -2.39 -29.06
C ARG A 425 10.20 -2.19 -29.49
N PHE A 426 9.55 -1.11 -29.03
CA PHE A 426 8.20 -0.76 -29.46
C PHE A 426 8.14 -0.47 -30.96
N ARG A 427 9.03 0.39 -31.49
CA ARG A 427 9.09 0.71 -32.93
C ARG A 427 9.39 -0.51 -33.79
N GLU A 428 10.30 -1.38 -33.36
CA GLU A 428 10.61 -2.64 -34.04
C GLU A 428 9.40 -3.59 -34.10
N LYS A 429 8.58 -3.63 -33.04
CA LYS A 429 7.36 -4.43 -33.00
C LYS A 429 6.24 -3.83 -33.83
N VAL A 430 6.05 -2.51 -33.80
CA VAL A 430 4.98 -1.84 -34.56
C VAL A 430 5.29 -1.80 -36.06
N LYS A 431 6.56 -1.67 -36.49
CA LYS A 431 6.95 -1.81 -37.90
C LYS A 431 6.70 -3.20 -38.49
N LYS A 432 6.54 -4.24 -37.66
CA LYS A 432 6.12 -5.59 -38.11
C LYS A 432 4.60 -5.74 -38.27
N VAL A 433 3.81 -4.74 -37.89
CA VAL A 433 2.32 -4.80 -37.82
C VAL A 433 1.65 -3.79 -38.76
N ALA A 434 2.41 -2.90 -39.39
CA ALA A 434 1.90 -2.04 -40.47
C ALA A 434 2.08 -2.75 -41.84
N PRO A 435 1.02 -2.88 -42.66
CA PRO A 435 1.07 -3.56 -43.96
C PRO A 435 1.97 -2.87 -44.98
#